data_AF-A0A317D0T5-F1
#
_entry.id   AF-A0A317D0T5-F1
#
_cell.length_a   1.000
_cell.length_b   1.000
_cell.length_c   1.000
_cell.angle_alpha   90.00
_cell.angle_beta   90.00
_cell.angle_gamma   90.00
#
_symmetry.space_group_name_H-M   'P 1'
#
loop_
_entity.id
_entity.type
_entity.pdbx_description
1 polymer ?
#
loop_
_entity_poly.entity_id
_entity_poly.type
_entity_poly.pdbx_seq_one_letter_code
_entity_poly.pdbx_strand_id
1 'polypeptide(L)'
;MRVLDLLAGWIQRLPVLPAQARPVLWLPILALVVIIGLRLLVRRALPWLGRLATAGLGWLAVTLGALLLLPDVLISFVYRRAGNRPPALIYGYGDAVVTIALSLRRWAALATPASLRLARVHFGVVLMVALGWLWLWNQGYCPENSTGGYCVRPVEMWVAAVEAS
;
A
#
# COMPACT_ATOMS: atom_id res chain seq x y z
N MET A 1 -10.46 8.77 1.47
CA MET A 1 -11.92 8.86 1.75
C MET A 1 -12.76 8.59 0.51
N ARG A 2 -12.48 9.21 -0.65
CA ARG A 2 -13.19 8.99 -1.94
C ARG A 2 -13.55 7.53 -2.31
N VAL A 3 -12.70 6.56 -1.98
CA VAL A 3 -12.96 5.13 -2.27
C VAL A 3 -14.18 4.60 -1.50
N LEU A 4 -14.36 5.02 -0.25
CA LEU A 4 -15.52 4.60 0.55
C LEU A 4 -16.80 5.27 0.06
N ASP A 5 -16.72 6.53 -0.40
CA ASP A 5 -17.87 7.22 -0.99
C ASP A 5 -18.34 6.52 -2.28
N LEU A 6 -17.38 6.11 -3.13
CA LEU A 6 -17.67 5.33 -4.33
C LEU A 6 -18.27 3.96 -4.00
N LEU A 7 -17.74 3.26 -2.99
CA LEU A 7 -18.29 1.98 -2.53
C LEU A 7 -19.69 2.13 -1.95
N ALA A 8 -19.91 3.13 -1.10
CA ALA A 8 -21.22 3.42 -0.52
C ALA A 8 -22.25 3.74 -1.61
N GLY A 9 -21.89 4.61 -2.57
CA GLY A 9 -22.75 4.94 -3.70
C GLY A 9 -23.04 3.76 -4.61
N TRP A 10 -22.07 2.85 -4.82
CA TRP A 10 -22.27 1.62 -5.58
C TRP A 10 -23.22 0.65 -4.86
N ILE A 11 -23.05 0.45 -3.55
CA ILE A 11 -23.91 -0.42 -2.73
C ILE A 11 -25.36 0.10 -2.72
N GLN A 12 -25.55 1.42 -2.59
CA GLN A 12 -26.89 2.04 -2.61
C GLN A 12 -27.62 1.85 -3.95
N ARG A 13 -26.90 1.63 -5.05
CA ARG A 13 -27.45 1.43 -6.39
C ARG A 13 -27.69 -0.04 -6.75
N LEU A 14 -27.41 -0.99 -5.85
CA LEU A 14 -27.63 -2.41 -6.12
C LEU A 14 -29.14 -2.71 -6.29
N PRO A 15 -29.59 -3.20 -7.47
CA PRO A 15 -31.00 -3.44 -7.74
C PRO A 15 -31.57 -4.64 -6.96
N VAL A 16 -30.70 -5.44 -6.33
CA VAL A 16 -31.05 -6.70 -5.67
C VAL A 16 -31.69 -6.50 -4.29
N LEU A 17 -31.51 -5.32 -3.66
CA LEU A 17 -32.06 -5.05 -2.33
C LEU A 17 -33.46 -4.42 -2.41
N PRO A 18 -34.46 -4.98 -1.70
CA PRO A 18 -35.80 -4.39 -1.63
C PRO A 18 -35.69 -2.98 -1.02
N ALA A 19 -36.48 -2.04 -1.55
CA ALA A 19 -36.37 -0.62 -1.22
C ALA A 19 -36.46 -0.33 0.29
N GLN A 20 -37.26 -1.13 1.01
CA GLN A 20 -37.50 -1.00 2.45
C GLN A 20 -36.30 -1.45 3.30
N ALA A 21 -35.55 -2.47 2.87
CA ALA A 21 -34.41 -2.99 3.64
C ALA A 21 -33.08 -2.30 3.30
N ARG A 22 -33.04 -1.58 2.16
CA ARG A 22 -31.84 -0.88 1.69
C ARG A 22 -31.21 0.09 2.72
N PRO A 23 -31.96 0.96 3.43
CA PRO A 23 -31.37 1.89 4.38
C PRO A 23 -30.85 1.22 5.66
N VAL A 24 -31.33 0.02 5.99
CA VAL A 24 -30.87 -0.76 7.15
C VAL A 24 -29.67 -1.64 6.80
N LEU A 25 -29.63 -2.22 5.59
CA LEU A 25 -28.62 -3.21 5.24
C LEU A 25 -27.34 -2.61 4.62
N TRP A 26 -27.37 -1.40 4.08
CA TRP A 26 -26.21 -0.88 3.33
C TRP A 26 -24.96 -0.69 4.20
N LEU A 27 -25.10 -0.24 5.46
CA LEU A 27 -23.98 0.02 6.37
C LEU A 27 -23.30 -1.28 6.85
N PRO A 28 -24.02 -2.32 7.31
CA PRO A 28 -23.38 -3.60 7.64
C PRO A 28 -22.76 -4.27 6.40
N ILE A 29 -23.37 -4.14 5.21
CA ILE A 29 -22.79 -4.62 3.96
C ILE A 29 -21.47 -3.87 3.66
N LEU A 30 -21.45 -2.54 3.79
CA LEU A 30 -20.24 -1.74 3.61
C LEU A 30 -19.14 -2.17 4.59
N ALA A 31 -19.47 -2.33 5.87
CA ALA A 31 -18.53 -2.78 6.89
C ALA A 31 -17.96 -4.17 6.56
N LEU A 32 -18.83 -5.10 6.15
CA LEU A 32 -18.42 -6.44 5.73
C LEU A 32 -17.48 -6.38 4.51
N VAL A 33 -17.81 -5.59 3.49
CA VAL A 33 -16.99 -5.41 2.29
C VAL A 33 -15.62 -4.83 2.64
N VAL A 34 -15.56 -3.85 3.53
CA VAL A 34 -14.28 -3.27 3.99
C VAL A 34 -13.45 -4.30 4.74
N ILE A 35 -14.04 -5.05 5.68
CA ILE A 35 -13.33 -6.07 6.46
C ILE A 35 -12.81 -7.19 5.55
N ILE A 36 -13.66 -7.73 4.67
CA ILE A 36 -13.29 -8.80 3.74
C ILE A 36 -12.24 -8.27 2.76
N GLY A 37 -12.44 -7.07 2.19
CA GLY A 37 -11.51 -6.44 1.27
C GLY A 37 -10.14 -6.23 1.90
N LEU A 38 -10.08 -5.69 3.11
CA LEU A 38 -8.84 -5.50 3.84
C LEU A 38 -8.16 -6.83 4.18
N ARG A 39 -8.93 -7.83 4.59
CA ARG A 39 -8.41 -9.18 4.85
C ARG A 39 -7.83 -9.81 3.58
N LEU A 40 -8.51 -9.66 2.45
CA LEU A 40 -8.08 -10.20 1.17
C LEU A 40 -6.85 -9.45 0.65
N LEU A 41 -6.79 -8.13 0.83
CA LEU A 41 -5.62 -7.31 0.55
C LEU A 41 -4.41 -7.76 1.38
N VAL A 42 -4.59 -7.94 2.70
CA VAL A 42 -3.52 -8.38 3.60
C VAL A 42 -3.04 -9.80 3.32
N ARG A 43 -3.96 -10.72 3.01
CA ARG A 43 -3.61 -12.13 2.79
C ARG A 43 -3.16 -12.45 1.38
N ARG A 44 -3.68 -11.76 0.37
CA ARG A 44 -3.47 -12.07 -1.06
C ARG A 44 -2.58 -11.04 -1.74
N ALA A 45 -2.90 -9.76 -1.59
CA ALA A 45 -2.20 -8.70 -2.31
C ALA A 45 -0.83 -8.41 -1.70
N LEU A 46 -0.71 -8.35 -0.37
CA LEU A 46 0.56 -8.07 0.31
C LEU A 46 1.68 -9.07 0.01
N PRO A 47 1.46 -10.41 0.02
CA PRO A 47 2.49 -11.37 -0.38
C PRO A 47 2.83 -11.30 -1.88
N TRP A 48 1.87 -10.91 -2.72
CA TRP A 48 2.10 -10.74 -4.14
C TRP A 48 2.92 -9.48 -4.43
N LEU A 49 2.58 -8.37 -3.79
CA LEU A 49 3.34 -7.12 -3.81
C LEU A 49 4.74 -7.29 -3.22
N GLY A 50 4.89 -8.06 -2.13
CA GLY A 50 6.19 -8.39 -1.57
C GLY A 50 7.08 -9.10 -2.60
N ARG A 51 6.53 -10.13 -3.28
CA ARG A 51 7.25 -10.83 -4.36
C ARG A 51 7.63 -9.90 -5.51
N LEU A 52 6.70 -9.07 -5.98
CA LEU A 52 6.99 -8.11 -7.04
C LEU A 52 8.02 -7.06 -6.62
N ALA A 53 7.92 -6.53 -5.41
CA ALA A 53 8.89 -5.58 -4.88
C ALA A 53 10.28 -6.21 -4.82
N THR A 54 10.40 -7.47 -4.39
CA THR A 54 11.71 -8.16 -4.40
C THR A 54 12.26 -8.42 -5.78
N ALA A 55 11.42 -8.82 -6.74
CA ALA A 55 11.84 -9.02 -8.12
C ALA A 55 12.24 -7.69 -8.78
N GLY A 56 11.41 -6.65 -8.61
CA GLY A 56 11.64 -5.31 -9.14
C GLY A 56 12.87 -4.65 -8.55
N LEU A 57 13.01 -4.62 -7.22
CA LEU A 57 14.19 -4.08 -6.54
C LEU A 57 15.45 -4.88 -6.87
N GLY A 58 15.34 -6.20 -7.03
CA GLY A 58 16.45 -7.04 -7.46
C GLY A 58 16.96 -6.65 -8.84
N TRP A 59 16.05 -6.47 -9.80
CA TRP A 59 16.40 -6.02 -11.15
C TRP A 59 16.98 -4.61 -11.15
N LEU A 60 16.36 -3.69 -10.40
CA LEU A 60 16.79 -2.29 -10.28
C LEU A 60 18.18 -2.18 -9.63
N ALA A 61 18.45 -2.97 -8.59
CA ALA A 61 19.77 -3.02 -7.96
C ALA A 61 20.86 -3.51 -8.93
N VAL A 62 20.55 -4.52 -9.77
CA VAL A 62 21.49 -5.05 -10.76
C VAL A 62 21.74 -4.04 -11.88
N THR A 63 20.68 -3.42 -12.43
CA THR A 63 20.83 -2.43 -13.51
C THR A 63 21.53 -1.18 -13.03
N LEU A 64 21.16 -0.66 -11.86
CA LEU A 64 21.80 0.49 -11.26
C LEU A 64 23.28 0.20 -10.93
N GLY A 65 23.57 -0.97 -10.35
CA GLY A 65 24.94 -1.40 -10.08
C GLY A 65 25.79 -1.51 -11.35
N ALA A 66 25.25 -2.14 -12.41
CA ALA A 66 25.93 -2.25 -13.68
C ALA A 66 26.19 -0.88 -14.34
N LEU A 67 25.21 0.03 -14.27
CA LEU A 67 25.34 1.38 -14.80
C LEU A 67 26.38 2.21 -14.04
N LEU A 68 26.40 2.11 -12.70
CA LEU A 68 27.35 2.81 -11.84
C LEU A 68 28.77 2.25 -11.95
N LEU A 69 28.94 0.98 -12.32
CA LEU A 69 30.26 0.37 -12.54
C LEU A 69 30.84 0.66 -13.94
N LEU A 70 30.00 1.09 -14.89
CA LEU A 70 30.40 1.37 -16.27
C LEU A 70 31.50 2.46 -16.38
N PRO A 71 31.44 3.58 -15.64
CA PRO A 71 32.52 4.57 -15.59
C PRO A 71 33.84 3.98 -15.08
N ASP A 72 33.78 3.11 -14.08
CA ASP A 72 34.97 2.48 -13.49
C ASP A 72 35.66 1.54 -14.49
N VAL A 73 34.87 0.72 -15.20
CA VAL A 73 35.37 -0.12 -16.30
C VAL A 73 35.98 0.71 -17.42
N LEU A 74 35.38 1.86 -17.77
CA LEU A 74 35.90 2.75 -18.80
C LEU A 74 37.25 3.36 -18.39
N ILE A 75 37.35 3.89 -17.16
CA ILE A 75 38.58 4.52 -16.67
C ILE A 75 39.70 3.47 -16.56
N SER A 76 39.41 2.31 -15.99
CA SER A 76 40.39 1.23 -15.84
C SER A 76 40.86 0.67 -17.20
N PHE A 77 39.98 0.62 -18.21
CA PHE A 77 40.35 0.27 -19.58
C PHE A 77 41.30 1.30 -20.20
N VAL A 78 41.00 2.60 -20.05
CA VAL A 78 41.85 3.69 -20.56
C VAL A 78 43.24 3.67 -19.91
N TYR A 79 43.30 3.50 -18.58
CA TYR A 79 44.58 3.42 -17.85
C TYR A 79 45.42 2.22 -18.27
N ARG A 80 44.82 1.03 -18.42
CA ARG A 80 45.52 -0.17 -18.90
C ARG A 80 46.03 0.01 -20.33
N ARG A 81 45.23 0.62 -21.20
CA ARG A 81 45.64 0.90 -22.58
C ARG A 81 46.80 1.90 -22.65
N ALA A 82 46.89 2.82 -21.69
CA ALA A 82 48.00 3.75 -21.53
C ALA A 82 49.23 3.14 -20.81
N GLY A 83 49.19 1.86 -20.40
CA GLY A 83 50.28 1.19 -19.69
C GLY A 83 50.45 1.59 -18.22
N ASN A 84 49.52 2.39 -17.68
CA ASN A 84 49.57 2.91 -16.31
C ASN A 84 48.75 2.03 -15.35
N ARG A 85 49.16 2.00 -14.08
CA ARG A 85 48.37 1.37 -13.01
C ARG A 85 47.27 2.35 -12.55
N PRO A 86 46.00 1.89 -12.42
CA PRO A 86 44.91 2.76 -12.01
C PRO A 86 45.11 3.24 -10.55
N PRO A 87 44.75 4.50 -10.24
CA PRO A 87 44.88 5.05 -8.90
C PRO A 87 43.97 4.34 -7.89
N ALA A 88 44.45 4.18 -6.65
CA ALA A 88 43.77 3.47 -5.57
C ALA A 88 42.36 4.01 -5.25
N LEU A 89 42.15 5.31 -5.49
CA LEU A 89 40.89 6.03 -5.25
C LEU A 89 39.70 5.45 -6.04
N ILE A 90 39.97 4.84 -7.20
CA ILE A 90 38.95 4.23 -8.06
C ILE A 90 38.35 2.98 -7.37
N TYR A 91 39.17 2.19 -6.68
CA TYR A 91 38.70 1.00 -5.96
C TYR A 91 37.73 1.35 -4.81
N GLY A 92 37.92 2.52 -4.17
CA GLY A 92 37.00 2.98 -3.11
C GLY A 92 35.60 3.32 -3.62
N TYR A 93 35.50 3.82 -4.87
CA TYR A 93 34.19 4.08 -5.49
C TYR A 93 33.46 2.76 -5.82
N GLY A 94 34.18 1.79 -6.40
CA GLY A 94 33.63 0.46 -6.68
C GLY A 94 33.06 -0.21 -5.43
N ASP A 95 33.80 -0.18 -4.31
CA ASP A 95 33.35 -0.73 -3.03
C ASP A 95 32.10 -0.01 -2.49
N ALA A 96 32.01 1.31 -2.64
CA ALA A 96 30.83 2.06 -2.22
C ALA A 96 29.59 1.66 -3.03
N VAL A 97 29.72 1.57 -4.36
CA VAL A 97 28.62 1.17 -5.25
C VAL A 97 28.15 -0.25 -4.94
N VAL A 98 29.09 -1.19 -4.75
CA VAL A 98 28.78 -2.58 -4.39
C VAL A 98 28.08 -2.63 -3.02
N THR A 99 28.55 -1.86 -2.05
CA THR A 99 27.92 -1.80 -0.71
C THR A 99 26.49 -1.26 -0.76
N ILE A 100 26.25 -0.23 -1.58
CA ILE A 100 24.90 0.32 -1.80
C ILE A 100 24.02 -0.73 -2.48
N ALA A 101 24.49 -1.38 -3.55
CA ALA A 101 23.72 -2.40 -4.25
C ALA A 101 23.38 -3.60 -3.34
N LEU A 102 24.34 -4.05 -2.52
CA LEU A 102 24.15 -5.13 -1.55
C LEU A 102 23.18 -4.73 -0.43
N SER A 103 23.27 -3.50 0.09
CA SER A 103 22.35 -3.02 1.11
C SER A 103 20.92 -2.92 0.57
N LEU A 104 20.73 -2.40 -0.65
CA LEU A 104 19.43 -2.36 -1.31
C LEU A 104 18.84 -3.76 -1.50
N ARG A 105 19.67 -4.73 -1.90
CA ARG A 105 19.28 -6.13 -2.03
C ARG A 105 18.89 -6.76 -0.68
N ARG A 106 19.58 -6.43 0.41
CA ARG A 106 19.22 -6.87 1.76
C ARG A 106 17.88 -6.29 2.19
N TRP A 107 17.65 -5.00 1.95
CA TRP A 107 16.34 -4.36 2.22
C TRP A 107 15.22 -5.01 1.42
N ALA A 108 15.44 -5.28 0.15
CA ALA A 108 14.49 -6.02 -0.68
C ALA A 108 14.22 -7.42 -0.10
N ALA A 109 15.26 -8.14 0.33
CA ALA A 109 15.11 -9.47 0.93
C ALA A 109 14.29 -9.48 2.22
N LEU A 110 14.20 -8.35 2.95
CA LEU A 110 13.36 -8.20 4.13
C LEU A 110 11.87 -7.97 3.80
N ALA A 111 11.53 -7.51 2.60
CA ALA A 111 10.15 -7.22 2.21
C ALA A 111 9.26 -8.48 2.13
N THR A 112 9.80 -9.61 1.65
CA THR A 112 9.06 -10.89 1.59
C THR A 112 8.74 -11.45 2.98
N PRO A 113 9.69 -11.64 3.91
CA PRO A 113 9.36 -12.14 5.24
C PRO A 113 8.48 -11.15 6.02
N ALA A 114 8.66 -9.83 5.85
CA ALA A 114 7.78 -8.84 6.47
C ALA A 114 6.34 -8.94 5.96
N SER A 115 6.14 -9.03 4.64
CA SER A 115 4.80 -9.20 4.05
C SER A 115 4.15 -10.53 4.44
N LEU A 116 4.92 -11.62 4.55
CA LEU A 116 4.43 -12.91 5.06
C LEU A 116 4.05 -12.85 6.55
N ARG A 117 4.81 -12.13 7.37
CA ARG A 117 4.44 -11.88 8.78
C ARG A 117 3.17 -11.06 8.88
N LEU A 118 3.02 -10.01 8.05
CA LEU A 118 1.79 -9.21 7.98
C LEU A 118 0.59 -10.05 7.53
N ALA A 119 0.77 -10.98 6.61
CA ALA A 119 -0.31 -11.88 6.18
C ALA A 119 -0.82 -12.80 7.31
N ARG A 120 -0.02 -13.03 8.36
CA ARG A 120 -0.38 -13.79 9.55
C ARG A 120 -0.99 -12.95 10.67
N VAL A 121 -1.17 -11.65 10.46
CA VAL A 121 -1.76 -10.75 11.46
C VAL A 121 -3.14 -11.27 11.88
N HIS A 122 -3.39 -11.22 13.19
CA HIS A 122 -4.65 -11.67 13.78
C HIS A 122 -5.83 -10.88 13.22
N PHE A 123 -6.97 -11.58 13.07
CA PHE A 123 -8.22 -10.97 12.60
C PHE A 123 -8.61 -9.74 13.43
N GLY A 124 -8.33 -9.73 14.74
CA GLY A 124 -8.62 -8.59 15.62
C GLY A 124 -7.91 -7.29 15.20
N VAL A 125 -6.68 -7.36 14.68
CA VAL A 125 -5.96 -6.17 14.20
C VAL A 125 -6.59 -5.66 12.90
N VAL A 126 -6.93 -6.56 11.98
CA VAL A 126 -7.63 -6.20 10.72
C VAL A 126 -8.98 -5.55 11.03
N LEU A 127 -9.71 -6.10 12.01
CA LEU A 127 -10.98 -5.56 12.47
C LEU A 127 -10.80 -4.17 13.07
N MET A 128 -9.83 -3.97 13.96
CA MET A 128 -9.51 -2.65 14.53
C MET A 128 -9.19 -1.62 13.43
N VAL A 129 -8.36 -1.98 12.45
CA VAL A 129 -8.02 -1.08 11.34
C VAL A 129 -9.26 -0.76 10.49
N ALA A 130 -10.10 -1.75 10.21
CA ALA A 130 -11.33 -1.55 9.45
C ALA A 130 -12.31 -0.62 10.19
N LEU A 131 -12.51 -0.83 11.49
CA LEU A 131 -13.35 0.01 12.33
C LEU A 131 -12.81 1.43 12.45
N GLY A 132 -11.50 1.58 12.69
CA GLY A 132 -10.85 2.90 12.75
C GLY A 132 -10.96 3.65 11.42
N TRP A 133 -10.87 2.94 10.29
CA TRP A 133 -11.09 3.54 8.97
C TRP A 133 -12.54 4.00 8.80
N LEU A 134 -13.53 3.14 9.08
CA LEU A 134 -14.94 3.48 8.97
C LEU A 134 -15.32 4.66 9.89
N TRP A 135 -14.75 4.69 11.10
CA TRP A 135 -14.89 5.79 12.04
C TRP A 135 -14.35 7.10 11.44
N LEU A 136 -13.12 7.09 10.93
CA LEU A 136 -12.50 8.27 10.33
C LEU A 136 -13.27 8.77 9.10
N TRP A 137 -13.82 7.85 8.30
CA TRP A 137 -14.69 8.19 7.18
C TRP A 137 -16.00 8.84 7.62
N ASN A 138 -16.66 8.28 8.63
CA ASN A 138 -17.90 8.84 9.17
C ASN A 138 -17.70 10.26 9.73
N GLN A 139 -16.58 10.48 10.45
CA GLN A 139 -16.23 11.80 10.98
C GLN A 139 -15.88 12.79 9.86
N GLY A 140 -15.17 12.34 8.82
CA GLY A 140 -14.78 13.18 7.69
C GLY A 140 -15.87 13.46 6.66
N TYR A 141 -17.04 12.81 6.77
CA TYR A 141 -18.13 12.96 5.80
C TYR A 141 -18.79 14.34 5.85
N CYS A 142 -18.91 14.92 7.05
CA CYS A 142 -19.45 16.25 7.25
C CYS A 142 -18.37 17.19 7.82
N PRO A 143 -17.83 18.13 7.02
CA PRO A 143 -16.89 19.10 7.54
C PRO A 143 -17.59 20.05 8.52
N GLU A 144 -16.94 20.36 9.65
CA GLU A 144 -17.49 21.18 10.73
C GLU A 144 -17.91 22.60 10.28
N ASN A 145 -17.38 23.07 9.14
CA ASN A 145 -17.65 24.39 8.57
C ASN A 145 -18.78 24.41 7.53
N SER A 146 -19.65 23.38 7.51
CA SER A 146 -20.80 23.32 6.61
C SER A 146 -21.88 24.32 7.06
N THR A 147 -21.80 25.56 6.63
CA THR A 147 -22.74 26.66 6.96
C THR A 147 -24.19 26.46 6.50
N GLY A 148 -24.52 25.31 5.88
CA GLY A 148 -25.83 25.00 5.36
C GLY A 148 -26.69 24.03 6.18
N GLY A 149 -26.23 23.47 7.31
CA GLY A 149 -27.09 22.70 8.24
C GLY A 149 -27.66 21.35 7.77
N TYR A 150 -27.47 20.95 6.50
CA TYR A 150 -28.08 19.73 5.94
C TYR A 150 -27.12 18.52 5.83
N CYS A 151 -25.91 18.58 6.40
CA CYS A 151 -25.00 17.43 6.37
C CYS A 151 -25.25 16.51 7.56
N VAL A 152 -25.88 15.36 7.31
CA VAL A 152 -26.09 14.30 8.31
C VAL A 152 -25.02 13.23 8.12
N ARG A 153 -24.42 12.75 9.22
CA ARG A 153 -23.40 11.71 9.13
C ARG A 153 -24.03 10.38 8.69
N PRO A 154 -23.32 9.55 7.90
CA PRO A 154 -23.90 8.32 7.39
C PRO A 154 -24.34 7.32 8.48
N VAL A 155 -23.63 7.27 9.62
CA VAL A 155 -24.05 6.45 10.77
C VAL A 155 -25.33 6.99 11.41
N GLU A 156 -25.46 8.32 11.56
CA GLU A 156 -26.68 8.95 12.13
C GLU A 156 -27.90 8.70 11.24
N MET A 157 -27.73 8.83 9.92
CA MET A 157 -28.77 8.49 8.94
C MET A 157 -29.18 7.02 9.04
N TRP A 158 -28.23 6.11 9.27
CA TRP A 158 -28.52 4.69 9.43
C TRP A 158 -29.28 4.40 10.74
N VAL A 159 -28.86 4.99 11.86
CA VAL A 159 -29.56 4.83 13.15
C VAL A 159 -31.01 5.32 13.04
N ALA A 160 -31.22 6.50 12.46
CA ALA A 160 -32.56 7.03 12.24
C ALA A 160 -33.44 6.12 11.36
N ALA A 161 -32.83 5.46 10.36
CA ALA A 161 -33.56 4.52 9.51
C ALA A 161 -33.93 3.21 10.23
N VAL A 162 -33.11 2.75 11.18
CA VAL A 162 -33.39 1.57 12.00
C VAL A 162 -34.47 1.86 13.04
N GLU A 163 -34.47 3.06 13.62
CA GLU A 163 -35.50 3.48 14.57
C GLU A 163 -36.88 3.67 13.91
N ALA A 164 -36.90 3.95 12.61
CA ALA A 164 -38.11 4.15 11.82
C ALA A 164 -38.71 2.86 11.23
N SER A 165 -38.03 1.71 11.33
CA SER A 165 -38.44 0.41 10.79
C SER A 165 -39.05 -0.51 11.84
#